data_AF-A0A1I1P7W8-F1
#
_entry.id   AF-A0A1I1P7W8-F1
#
_cell.length_a   1.000
_cell.length_b   1.000
_cell.length_c   1.000
_cell.angle_alpha   90.00
_cell.angle_beta   90.00
_cell.angle_gamma   90.00
#
_symmetry.space_group_name_H-M   'P 1'
#
loop_
_entity.id
_entity.type
_entity.pdbx_description
1 polymer ?
#
loop_
_entity_poly.entity_id
_entity_poly.type
_entity_poly.pdbx_seq_one_letter_code
_entity_poly.pdbx_strand_id
1 'polypeptide(L)'
;MVELLVALAIASGLLLLCTTLYLGSKASFRLNEDKRRLYQDGNDAMILMERDLRQAGFGNLASAAPGTTPITDFILADGAPAQGLRGCEHGFVKPLGPGGKDFSCSTAPGMAAFEVRYRTDDYPDPASGAGVDCHGAGVASNAVPPGHPAYMLAPSVTIASNHYFAAVHAGSGASSLYCQGNGSNNAQPIVNNVEDMRLTYGVAAVGDTTPRQFLNATQVTALSDDQLQNWERVVSVSLCLQLHGEIQLATGPQRYVDCSGTARLAGDRRLRAVFKRVVTLRNRAAASLAPP
;
A
#
# COMPACT_ATOMS: atom_id res chain seq x y z
N MET A 1 -10.44 -56.07 -45.34
CA MET A 1 -9.50 -55.80 -44.21
C MET A 1 -8.85 -54.42 -44.29
N VAL A 2 -8.46 -53.93 -45.48
CA VAL A 2 -7.84 -52.59 -45.65
C VAL A 2 -8.74 -51.44 -45.17
N GLU A 3 -10.05 -51.50 -45.45
CA GLU A 3 -11.00 -50.45 -45.02
C GLU A 3 -11.06 -50.26 -43.50
N LEU A 4 -10.95 -51.33 -42.71
CA LEU A 4 -10.97 -51.27 -41.25
C LEU A 4 -9.67 -50.66 -40.69
N LEU A 5 -8.53 -50.93 -41.35
CA LEU A 5 -7.24 -50.31 -40.99
C LEU A 5 -7.23 -48.82 -41.29
N VAL A 6 -7.80 -48.41 -42.44
CA VAL A 6 -7.92 -46.99 -42.81
C VAL A 6 -8.86 -46.25 -41.85
N ALA A 7 -10.01 -46.83 -41.50
CA ALA A 7 -10.94 -46.24 -40.55
C ALA A 7 -10.31 -46.03 -39.16
N LEU A 8 -9.57 -47.03 -38.66
CA LEU A 8 -8.87 -46.94 -37.37
C LEU A 8 -7.76 -45.87 -37.39
N ALA A 9 -7.02 -45.76 -38.49
CA ALA A 9 -5.97 -44.76 -38.65
C ALA A 9 -6.55 -43.33 -38.63
N ILE A 10 -7.67 -43.11 -39.31
CA ILE A 10 -8.35 -41.81 -39.33
C ILE A 10 -8.93 -41.49 -37.94
N ALA A 11 -9.61 -42.44 -37.31
CA ALA A 11 -10.21 -42.24 -35.99
C ALA A 11 -9.15 -41.94 -34.92
N SER A 12 -8.03 -42.66 -34.91
CA SER A 12 -6.93 -42.39 -33.98
C SER A 12 -6.26 -41.03 -34.23
N GLY A 13 -6.08 -40.65 -35.50
CA GLY A 13 -5.56 -39.32 -35.86
C GLY A 13 -6.45 -38.18 -35.39
N LEU A 14 -7.77 -38.31 -35.56
CA LEU A 14 -8.76 -37.33 -35.09
C LEU A 14 -8.79 -37.23 -33.55
N LEU A 15 -8.75 -38.37 -32.85
CA LEU A 15 -8.70 -38.37 -31.39
C LEU A 15 -7.44 -37.70 -30.85
N LEU A 16 -6.28 -37.94 -31.47
CA LEU A 16 -5.02 -37.32 -31.08
C LEU A 16 -5.05 -35.80 -31.32
N LEU A 17 -5.60 -35.35 -32.44
CA LEU A 17 -5.81 -33.93 -32.72
C LEU A 17 -6.74 -33.27 -31.70
N CYS A 18 -7.92 -33.87 -31.45
CA CYS A 18 -8.86 -33.34 -30.46
C CYS A 18 -8.27 -33.29 -29.05
N THR A 19 -7.50 -34.31 -28.67
CA THR A 19 -6.85 -34.36 -27.34
C THR A 19 -5.80 -33.28 -27.19
N THR A 20 -4.96 -33.06 -28.22
CA THR A 20 -3.93 -32.00 -28.18
C THR A 20 -4.56 -30.60 -28.12
N LEU A 21 -5.61 -30.35 -28.90
CA LEU A 21 -6.38 -29.10 -28.83
C LEU A 21 -7.01 -28.88 -27.46
N TYR A 22 -7.62 -29.91 -26.88
CA TYR A 22 -8.23 -29.83 -25.55
C TYR A 22 -7.19 -29.53 -24.46
N LEU A 23 -6.04 -30.19 -24.49
CA LEU A 23 -4.95 -29.96 -23.51
C LEU A 23 -4.36 -28.56 -23.64
N GLY A 24 -4.11 -28.08 -24.87
CA GLY A 24 -3.62 -26.73 -25.11
C GLY A 24 -4.61 -25.64 -24.67
N SER A 25 -5.89 -25.87 -24.94
CA SER A 25 -6.98 -25.01 -24.49
C SER A 25 -7.06 -24.94 -22.97
N LYS A 26 -7.04 -26.10 -22.28
CA LYS A 26 -7.06 -26.18 -20.82
C LYS A 26 -5.85 -25.50 -20.17
N ALA A 27 -4.65 -25.66 -20.75
CA ALA A 27 -3.45 -24.99 -20.27
C ALA A 27 -3.57 -23.46 -20.40
N SER A 28 -4.07 -22.99 -21.54
CA SER A 28 -4.29 -21.56 -21.81
C SER A 28 -5.33 -20.95 -20.87
N PHE A 29 -6.44 -21.66 -20.60
CA PHE A 29 -7.46 -21.22 -19.65
C PHE A 29 -6.90 -21.06 -18.23
N ARG A 30 -6.11 -22.02 -17.76
CA ARG A 30 -5.48 -21.95 -16.42
C ARG A 30 -4.52 -20.77 -16.31
N LEU A 31 -3.70 -20.55 -17.33
CA LEU A 31 -2.75 -19.44 -17.35
C LEU A 31 -3.48 -18.08 -17.36
N ASN A 32 -4.56 -17.96 -18.12
CA ASN A 32 -5.37 -16.74 -18.14
C ASN A 32 -6.10 -16.50 -16.81
N GLU A 33 -6.63 -17.54 -16.17
CA GLU A 33 -7.29 -17.44 -14.86
C GLU A 33 -6.32 -17.00 -13.76
N ASP A 34 -5.13 -17.62 -13.67
CA ASP A 34 -4.09 -17.24 -12.70
C ASP A 34 -3.62 -15.80 -12.93
N LYS A 35 -3.44 -15.41 -14.20
CA LYS A 35 -3.14 -14.02 -14.56
C LYS A 35 -4.26 -13.08 -14.10
N ARG A 36 -5.53 -13.43 -14.31
CA ARG A 36 -6.66 -12.56 -13.91
C ARG A 36 -6.70 -12.36 -12.39
N ARG A 37 -6.52 -13.43 -11.62
CA ARG A 37 -6.45 -13.35 -10.15
C ARG A 37 -5.30 -12.47 -9.69
N LEU A 38 -4.09 -12.73 -10.19
CA LEU A 38 -2.91 -11.93 -9.86
C LEU A 38 -3.09 -10.44 -10.15
N TYR A 39 -3.72 -10.09 -11.27
CA TYR A 39 -4.01 -8.69 -11.62
C TYR A 39 -5.16 -8.10 -10.81
N GLN A 40 -6.17 -8.89 -10.45
CA GLN A 40 -7.25 -8.43 -9.58
C GLN A 40 -6.70 -8.10 -8.19
N ASP A 41 -6.03 -9.06 -7.55
CA ASP A 41 -5.48 -8.92 -6.20
C ASP A 41 -4.47 -7.76 -6.12
N GLY A 42 -3.60 -7.63 -7.13
CA GLY A 42 -2.64 -6.54 -7.20
C GLY A 42 -3.29 -5.18 -7.41
N ASN A 43 -4.35 -5.07 -8.23
CA ASN A 43 -5.07 -3.80 -8.38
C ASN A 43 -5.86 -3.44 -7.11
N ASP A 44 -6.52 -4.41 -6.48
CA ASP A 44 -7.30 -4.18 -5.26
C ASP A 44 -6.41 -3.71 -4.11
N ALA A 45 -5.23 -4.32 -3.93
CA ALA A 45 -4.23 -3.88 -2.96
C ALA A 45 -3.72 -2.45 -3.24
N MET A 46 -3.46 -2.12 -4.51
CA MET A 46 -2.98 -0.79 -4.90
C MET A 46 -4.06 0.29 -4.72
N ILE A 47 -5.33 -0.02 -5.00
CA ILE A 47 -6.47 0.89 -4.79
C ILE A 47 -6.63 1.18 -3.29
N LEU A 48 -6.52 0.15 -2.44
CA LEU A 48 -6.62 0.32 -0.99
C LEU A 48 -5.51 1.25 -0.46
N MET A 49 -4.25 0.98 -0.81
CA MET A 49 -3.12 1.85 -0.42
C MET A 49 -3.26 3.27 -0.96
N GLU A 50 -3.70 3.41 -2.21
CA GLU A 50 -3.91 4.73 -2.85
C GLU A 50 -5.00 5.53 -2.15
N ARG A 51 -6.13 4.91 -1.82
CA ARG A 51 -7.25 5.57 -1.14
C ARG A 51 -6.80 6.20 0.16
N ASP A 52 -6.09 5.44 0.99
CA ASP A 52 -5.63 5.88 2.30
C ASP A 52 -4.53 6.95 2.15
N LEU A 53 -3.58 6.78 1.21
CA LEU A 53 -2.56 7.79 0.90
C LEU A 53 -3.15 9.13 0.45
N ARG A 54 -4.26 9.13 -0.30
CA ARG A 54 -4.93 10.38 -0.70
C ARG A 54 -5.53 11.15 0.48
N GLN A 55 -5.83 10.46 1.58
CA GLN A 55 -6.36 11.05 2.81
C GLN A 55 -5.26 11.48 3.79
N ALA A 56 -4.01 11.05 3.58
CA ALA A 56 -2.88 11.34 4.44
C ALA A 56 -2.82 12.83 4.85
N GLY A 57 -2.73 13.07 6.15
CA GLY A 57 -2.64 14.40 6.75
C GLY A 57 -3.93 15.21 6.73
N PHE A 58 -5.08 14.61 6.43
CA PHE A 58 -6.36 15.30 6.54
C PHE A 58 -6.70 15.63 8.00
N GLY A 59 -7.17 16.86 8.22
CA GLY A 59 -7.68 17.37 9.48
C GLY A 59 -8.63 18.53 9.22
N ASN A 60 -9.59 18.74 10.12
CA ASN A 60 -10.45 19.90 10.05
C ASN A 60 -9.70 21.14 10.53
N LEU A 61 -10.01 22.28 9.92
CA LEU A 61 -9.46 23.55 10.34
C LEU A 61 -10.03 23.93 11.71
N ALA A 62 -9.15 24.08 12.70
CA ALA A 62 -9.52 24.50 14.04
C ALA A 62 -9.43 26.02 14.20
N SER A 63 -8.40 26.64 13.62
CA SER A 63 -8.27 28.09 13.57
C SER A 63 -7.36 28.52 12.42
N ALA A 64 -7.69 29.66 11.80
CA ALA A 64 -6.84 30.34 10.84
C ALA A 64 -6.90 31.85 11.13
N ALA A 65 -5.82 32.41 11.68
CA ALA A 65 -5.66 33.86 11.81
C ALA A 65 -4.78 34.39 10.67
N PRO A 66 -5.05 35.60 10.13
CA PRO A 66 -4.20 36.20 9.09
C PRO A 66 -2.73 36.25 9.52
N GLY A 67 -1.83 35.83 8.63
CA GLY A 67 -0.38 35.80 8.88
C GLY A 67 0.12 34.67 9.80
N THR A 68 -0.74 33.73 10.20
CA THR A 68 -0.35 32.54 10.99
C THR A 68 -0.56 31.25 10.22
N THR A 69 0.20 30.20 10.53
CA THR A 69 -0.03 28.87 9.99
C THR A 69 -1.37 28.34 10.49
N PRO A 70 -2.28 27.89 9.61
CA PRO A 70 -3.55 27.29 10.01
C PRO A 70 -3.34 26.13 10.98
N ILE A 71 -4.09 26.11 12.07
CA ILE A 71 -4.07 25.03 13.05
C ILE A 71 -5.24 24.09 12.74
N THR A 72 -4.96 22.80 12.64
CA THR A 72 -5.96 21.76 12.41
C THR A 72 -6.18 20.93 13.66
N ASP A 73 -7.23 20.14 13.67
CA ASP A 73 -7.49 19.13 14.70
C ASP A 73 -6.80 17.78 14.43
N PHE A 74 -5.86 17.74 13.47
CA PHE A 74 -5.03 16.58 13.18
C PHE A 74 -3.85 16.51 14.16
N ILE A 75 -4.14 16.04 15.36
CA ILE A 75 -3.22 16.05 16.51
C ILE A 75 -2.98 14.66 17.11
N LEU A 76 -1.78 14.45 17.64
CA LEU A 76 -1.49 13.31 18.50
C LEU A 76 -2.16 13.47 19.88
N ALA A 77 -2.11 12.41 20.69
CA ALA A 77 -2.73 12.39 22.01
C ALA A 77 -2.17 13.46 22.99
N ASP A 78 -0.98 13.99 22.73
CA ASP A 78 -0.35 15.08 23.48
C ASP A 78 -0.73 16.49 22.96
N GLY A 79 -1.50 16.58 21.88
CA GLY A 79 -1.85 17.84 21.22
C GLY A 79 -0.85 18.32 20.17
N ALA A 80 0.26 17.62 19.95
CA ALA A 80 1.21 17.98 18.90
C ALA A 80 0.62 17.65 17.50
N PRO A 81 0.99 18.40 16.46
CA PRO A 81 0.56 18.10 15.10
C PRO A 81 1.01 16.70 14.68
N ALA A 82 0.08 15.91 14.14
CA ALA A 82 0.40 14.58 13.66
C ALA A 82 1.10 14.62 12.28
N GLN A 83 1.90 13.59 12.01
CA GLN A 83 2.50 13.38 10.69
C GLN A 83 1.53 12.54 9.84
N GLY A 84 1.13 13.07 8.68
CA GLY A 84 0.14 12.43 7.81
C GLY A 84 0.69 11.20 7.07
N LEU A 85 1.98 11.19 6.80
CA LEU A 85 2.69 10.12 6.11
C LEU A 85 4.07 9.96 6.73
N ARG A 86 4.45 8.71 7.01
CA ARG A 86 5.82 8.33 7.37
C ARG A 86 6.18 7.03 6.68
N GLY A 87 7.46 6.84 6.39
CA GLY A 87 7.94 5.69 5.62
C GLY A 87 9.20 5.08 6.19
N CYS A 88 9.38 3.79 5.92
CA CYS A 88 10.57 3.02 6.22
C CYS A 88 11.04 2.30 4.95
N GLU A 89 12.32 2.41 4.63
CA GLU A 89 12.86 1.80 3.40
C GLU A 89 12.97 0.27 3.50
N HIS A 90 13.18 -0.26 4.71
CA HIS A 90 13.38 -1.69 4.95
C HIS A 90 12.35 -2.29 5.91
N GLY A 91 11.15 -1.71 5.94
CA GLY A 91 10.04 -2.23 6.73
C GLY A 91 10.08 -1.80 8.20
N PHE A 92 9.09 -2.27 8.97
CA PHE A 92 9.00 -1.98 10.39
C PHE A 92 9.79 -2.97 11.25
N VAL A 93 10.16 -2.55 12.45
CA VAL A 93 10.70 -3.45 13.47
C VAL A 93 9.58 -4.36 14.00
N LYS A 94 9.77 -5.68 13.90
CA LYS A 94 8.83 -6.71 14.42
C LYS A 94 7.36 -6.48 14.00
N PRO A 95 7.05 -6.44 12.70
CA PRO A 95 5.73 -6.03 12.21
C PRO A 95 4.56 -6.97 12.59
N LEU A 96 4.85 -8.24 12.93
CA LEU A 96 3.87 -9.22 13.39
C LEU A 96 4.09 -9.64 14.87
N GLY A 97 4.98 -8.95 15.59
CA GLY A 97 5.33 -9.30 16.96
C GLY A 97 4.32 -8.80 18.00
N PRO A 98 4.29 -9.40 19.20
CA PRO A 98 3.56 -8.84 20.33
C PRO A 98 4.26 -7.56 20.82
N GLY A 99 3.52 -6.45 20.95
CA GLY A 99 4.08 -5.16 21.36
C GLY A 99 3.39 -3.98 20.69
N GLY A 100 3.69 -2.76 21.16
CA GLY A 100 3.06 -1.52 20.71
C GLY A 100 3.26 -1.23 19.22
N LYS A 101 2.29 -0.50 18.66
CA LYS A 101 2.20 -0.06 17.24
C LYS A 101 3.11 1.14 16.97
N ASP A 102 4.27 1.19 17.63
CA ASP A 102 5.14 2.34 17.52
C ASP A 102 5.85 2.29 16.18
N PHE A 103 5.68 3.36 15.40
CA PHE A 103 6.37 3.52 14.13
C PHE A 103 7.88 3.45 14.38
N SER A 104 8.52 2.40 13.87
CA SER A 104 9.96 2.18 14.00
C SER A 104 10.49 1.47 12.77
N CYS A 105 11.48 2.07 12.12
CA CYS A 105 12.06 1.55 10.89
C CYS A 105 13.17 0.53 11.18
N SER A 106 13.11 -0.61 10.50
CA SER A 106 14.17 -1.61 10.51
C SER A 106 15.37 -1.13 9.70
N THR A 107 16.58 -1.50 10.14
CA THR A 107 17.82 -1.34 9.38
C THR A 107 18.22 -2.62 8.64
N ALA A 108 17.58 -3.76 8.95
CA ALA A 108 17.81 -5.02 8.24
C ALA A 108 17.18 -4.96 6.84
N PRO A 109 17.80 -5.54 5.80
CA PRO A 109 17.26 -5.54 4.45
C PRO A 109 15.83 -6.10 4.41
N GLY A 110 14.96 -5.38 3.73
CA GLY A 110 13.55 -5.72 3.64
C GLY A 110 12.85 -4.89 2.58
N MET A 111 11.56 -5.18 2.42
CA MET A 111 10.66 -4.38 1.59
C MET A 111 10.29 -3.09 2.33
N ALA A 112 9.96 -2.05 1.59
CA ALA A 112 9.53 -0.79 2.18
C ALA A 112 8.24 -0.97 2.99
N ALA A 113 7.97 -0.05 3.90
CA ALA A 113 6.72 0.05 4.64
C ALA A 113 6.37 1.52 4.86
N PHE A 114 5.11 1.81 5.13
CA PHE A 114 4.68 3.17 5.42
C PHE A 114 3.50 3.20 6.37
N GLU A 115 3.39 4.31 7.08
CA GLU A 115 2.24 4.65 7.90
C GLU A 115 1.55 5.85 7.26
N VAL A 116 0.23 5.75 7.17
CA VAL A 116 -0.66 6.85 6.81
C VAL A 116 -1.54 7.18 8.00
N ARG A 117 -1.68 8.46 8.27
CA ARG A 117 -2.57 8.98 9.31
C ARG A 117 -3.47 10.05 8.74
N TYR A 118 -4.73 10.02 9.16
CA TYR A 118 -5.72 11.02 8.79
C TYR A 118 -6.82 11.09 9.86
N ARG A 119 -7.43 12.27 10.02
CA ARG A 119 -8.64 12.42 10.81
C ARG A 119 -9.77 11.64 10.14
N THR A 120 -10.50 10.85 10.92
CA THR A 120 -11.69 10.13 10.46
C THR A 120 -12.94 10.69 11.13
N ASP A 121 -14.09 10.07 10.91
CA ASP A 121 -15.32 10.40 11.63
C ASP A 121 -15.15 10.08 13.12
N ASP A 122 -15.73 10.90 13.98
CA ASP A 122 -15.67 10.71 15.43
C ASP A 122 -16.60 9.59 15.90
N TYR A 123 -17.59 9.22 15.06
CA TYR A 123 -18.52 8.12 15.28
C TYR A 123 -18.19 6.95 14.33
N PRO A 124 -17.61 5.85 14.84
CA PRO A 124 -17.30 4.71 14.01
C PRO A 124 -18.59 4.00 13.55
N ASP A 125 -18.76 3.92 12.24
CA ASP A 125 -19.75 3.09 11.56
C ASP A 125 -19.03 2.16 10.58
N PRO A 126 -18.70 0.92 10.99
CA PRO A 126 -18.04 -0.06 10.14
C PRO A 126 -18.82 -0.43 8.88
N ALA A 127 -20.14 -0.23 8.85
CA ALA A 127 -20.95 -0.55 7.68
C ALA A 127 -20.74 0.46 6.54
N SER A 128 -20.58 1.74 6.87
CA SER A 128 -20.23 2.78 5.90
C SER A 128 -18.72 2.95 5.70
N GLY A 129 -17.92 2.46 6.64
CA GLY A 129 -16.48 2.70 6.70
C GLY A 129 -16.12 4.07 7.29
N ALA A 130 -17.05 4.72 8.00
CA ALA A 130 -16.78 5.94 8.76
C ALA A 130 -16.11 5.60 10.09
N GLY A 131 -15.12 6.40 10.52
CA GLY A 131 -14.48 6.24 11.84
C GLY A 131 -13.67 4.95 12.01
N VAL A 132 -13.38 4.23 10.92
CA VAL A 132 -12.62 2.98 10.96
C VAL A 132 -11.21 3.12 10.37
N ASP A 133 -10.37 2.17 10.74
CA ASP A 133 -9.03 1.99 10.19
C ASP A 133 -9.05 1.19 8.86
N CYS A 134 -7.87 0.93 8.30
CA CYS A 134 -7.75 0.20 7.02
C CYS A 134 -8.32 -1.22 7.03
N HIS A 135 -8.58 -1.82 8.19
CA HIS A 135 -9.22 -3.13 8.32
C HIS A 135 -10.69 -3.04 8.75
N GLY A 136 -11.25 -1.83 8.84
CA GLY A 136 -12.64 -1.64 9.23
C GLY A 136 -12.88 -1.73 10.74
N ALA A 137 -11.82 -1.69 11.56
CA ALA A 137 -11.98 -1.62 13.01
C ALA A 137 -12.17 -0.16 13.45
N GLY A 138 -13.13 0.08 14.35
CA GLY A 138 -13.38 1.40 14.92
C GLY A 138 -12.17 1.94 15.67
N VAL A 139 -11.83 3.20 15.42
CA VAL A 139 -10.64 3.84 15.99
C VAL A 139 -11.01 4.56 17.29
N ALA A 140 -10.15 4.46 18.31
CA ALA A 140 -10.33 5.18 19.56
C ALA A 140 -10.10 6.68 19.37
N SER A 141 -10.87 7.50 20.07
CA SER A 141 -10.72 8.96 20.03
C SER A 141 -9.58 9.43 20.94
N ASN A 142 -8.85 10.44 20.47
CA ASN A 142 -7.87 11.18 21.24
C ASN A 142 -8.57 12.36 21.93
N ALA A 143 -8.31 12.55 23.22
CA ALA A 143 -8.76 13.76 23.91
C ALA A 143 -8.01 14.98 23.35
N VAL A 144 -8.74 16.03 22.99
CA VAL A 144 -8.13 17.30 22.61
C VAL A 144 -7.71 18.02 23.90
N PRO A 145 -6.47 18.49 24.03
CA PRO A 145 -6.07 19.24 25.21
C PRO A 145 -6.90 20.53 25.36
N PRO A 146 -7.35 20.92 26.58
CA PRO A 146 -8.18 22.11 26.78
C PRO A 146 -7.61 23.44 26.27
N GLY A 147 -6.29 23.53 26.11
CA GLY A 147 -5.61 24.71 25.56
C GLY A 147 -5.47 24.72 24.04
N HIS A 148 -5.84 23.64 23.34
CA HIS A 148 -5.72 23.56 21.89
C HIS A 148 -6.95 24.20 21.21
N PRO A 149 -6.80 24.99 20.13
CA PRO A 149 -7.93 25.68 19.47
C PRO A 149 -9.07 24.74 19.05
N ALA A 150 -8.75 23.49 18.70
CA ALA A 150 -9.74 22.49 18.32
C ALA A 150 -10.69 22.08 19.47
N TYR A 151 -10.32 22.34 20.74
CA TYR A 151 -11.14 21.96 21.89
C TYR A 151 -12.52 22.62 21.88
N MET A 152 -12.60 23.83 21.30
CA MET A 152 -13.86 24.56 21.14
C MET A 152 -14.80 23.95 20.09
N LEU A 153 -14.25 23.17 19.15
CA LEU A 153 -15.02 22.46 18.13
C LEU A 153 -15.50 21.11 18.66
N ALA A 154 -14.57 20.33 19.22
CA ALA A 154 -14.86 19.03 19.82
C ALA A 154 -13.84 18.71 20.93
N PRO A 155 -14.27 18.09 22.05
CA PRO A 155 -13.37 17.70 23.15
C PRO A 155 -12.51 16.48 22.81
N SER A 156 -12.82 15.77 21.72
CA SER A 156 -12.09 14.60 21.25
C SER A 156 -12.10 14.52 19.73
N VAL A 157 -11.06 13.92 19.15
CA VAL A 157 -10.94 13.67 17.71
C VAL A 157 -10.46 12.26 17.43
N THR A 158 -10.97 11.63 16.38
CA THR A 158 -10.53 10.30 15.98
C THR A 158 -9.52 10.37 14.82
N ILE A 159 -8.34 9.79 15.02
CA ILE A 159 -7.28 9.73 14.00
C ILE A 159 -6.96 8.28 13.68
N ALA A 160 -7.28 7.87 12.45
CA ALA A 160 -6.88 6.59 11.94
C ALA A 160 -5.37 6.59 11.66
N SER A 161 -4.69 5.52 12.06
CA SER A 161 -3.27 5.28 11.79
C SER A 161 -3.12 3.89 11.19
N ASN A 162 -2.84 3.85 9.88
CA ASN A 162 -2.80 2.65 9.09
C ASN A 162 -1.35 2.34 8.69
N HIS A 163 -0.85 1.19 9.11
CA HIS A 163 0.48 0.68 8.79
C HIS A 163 0.38 -0.34 7.66
N TYR A 164 1.08 -0.09 6.58
CA TYR A 164 1.21 -0.99 5.44
C TYR A 164 2.63 -1.53 5.36
N PHE A 165 2.77 -2.84 5.38
CA PHE A 165 4.07 -3.51 5.33
C PHE A 165 3.96 -4.91 4.73
N ALA A 166 5.04 -5.38 4.13
CA ALA A 166 5.16 -6.78 3.73
C ALA A 166 5.84 -7.58 4.85
N ALA A 167 5.26 -8.73 5.21
CA ALA A 167 5.84 -9.64 6.19
C ALA A 167 5.58 -11.10 5.79
N VAL A 168 6.37 -12.02 6.33
CA VAL A 168 6.16 -13.47 6.17
C VAL A 168 5.41 -13.98 7.39
N HIS A 169 4.25 -14.60 7.17
CA HIS A 169 3.50 -15.24 8.25
C HIS A 169 4.28 -16.44 8.81
N ALA A 170 4.15 -16.71 10.11
CA ALA A 170 4.75 -17.89 10.72
C ALA A 170 4.23 -19.17 10.04
N GLY A 171 5.15 -19.97 9.48
CA GLY A 171 4.80 -21.19 8.74
C GLY A 171 4.45 -20.99 7.26
N SER A 172 4.44 -19.75 6.76
CA SER A 172 4.39 -19.46 5.32
C SER A 172 5.80 -19.36 4.73
N GLY A 173 5.98 -19.84 3.50
CA GLY A 173 7.20 -19.62 2.71
C GLY A 173 7.18 -18.35 1.86
N ALA A 174 6.05 -17.63 1.82
CA ALA A 174 5.84 -16.43 1.01
C ALA A 174 5.43 -15.24 1.90
N SER A 175 5.80 -14.04 1.46
CA SER A 175 5.39 -12.79 2.11
C SER A 175 4.00 -12.36 1.64
N SER A 176 3.25 -11.74 2.55
CA SER A 176 1.98 -11.08 2.27
C SER A 176 2.08 -9.60 2.62
N LEU A 177 1.31 -8.77 1.91
CA LEU A 177 1.08 -7.38 2.29
C LEU A 177 0.06 -7.37 3.42
N TYR A 178 0.38 -6.69 4.50
CA TYR A 178 -0.50 -6.51 5.64
C TYR A 178 -0.97 -5.07 5.75
N CYS A 179 -2.18 -4.90 6.27
CA CYS A 179 -2.56 -3.66 6.92
C CYS A 179 -2.77 -3.86 8.41
N GLN A 180 -2.23 -2.95 9.21
CA GLN A 180 -2.46 -2.88 10.64
C GLN A 180 -2.93 -1.47 10.98
N GLY A 181 -4.21 -1.35 11.29
CA GLY A 181 -4.77 -0.10 11.76
C GLY A 181 -4.60 0.09 13.27
N ASN A 182 -4.97 1.26 13.79
CA ASN A 182 -4.93 1.51 15.22
C ASN A 182 -6.22 1.12 15.96
N GLY A 183 -7.31 0.76 15.26
CA GLY A 183 -8.53 0.22 15.86
C GLY A 183 -8.40 -1.22 16.36
N SER A 184 -7.47 -2.00 15.77
CA SER A 184 -7.13 -3.36 16.21
C SER A 184 -5.61 -3.51 16.41
N ASN A 185 -5.18 -4.47 17.22
CA ASN A 185 -3.74 -4.81 17.33
C ASN A 185 -3.31 -5.84 16.29
N ASN A 186 -4.25 -6.45 15.57
CA ASN A 186 -3.98 -7.53 14.64
C ASN A 186 -3.71 -6.99 13.24
N ALA A 187 -2.54 -7.30 12.70
CA ALA A 187 -2.24 -7.07 11.29
C ALA A 187 -3.00 -8.08 10.41
N GLN A 188 -3.56 -7.59 9.30
CA GLN A 188 -4.46 -8.35 8.44
C GLN A 188 -3.90 -8.44 7.03
N PRO A 189 -3.78 -9.64 6.45
CA PRO A 189 -3.24 -9.81 5.12
C PRO A 189 -4.23 -9.28 4.07
N ILE A 190 -3.73 -8.45 3.15
CA ILE A 190 -4.49 -7.90 2.02
C ILE A 190 -4.27 -8.76 0.77
N VAL A 191 -3.00 -9.04 0.46
CA VAL A 191 -2.61 -9.83 -0.70
C VAL A 191 -1.40 -10.71 -0.37
N ASN A 192 -1.38 -11.91 -0.89
CA ASN A 192 -0.30 -12.87 -0.70
C ASN A 192 0.74 -12.77 -1.82
N ASN A 193 1.88 -13.45 -1.64
CA ASN A 193 2.91 -13.62 -2.67
C ASN A 193 3.59 -12.30 -3.10
N VAL A 194 3.81 -11.41 -2.14
CA VAL A 194 4.58 -10.18 -2.35
C VAL A 194 6.07 -10.53 -2.44
N GLU A 195 6.70 -10.14 -3.56
CA GLU A 195 8.15 -10.31 -3.75
C GLU A 195 8.94 -9.05 -3.45
N ASP A 196 8.39 -7.88 -3.81
CA ASP A 196 9.02 -6.58 -3.55
C ASP A 196 7.94 -5.51 -3.38
N MET A 197 8.19 -4.59 -2.46
CA MET A 197 7.41 -3.37 -2.29
C MET A 197 8.36 -2.20 -2.09
N ARG A 198 8.24 -1.19 -2.94
CA ARG A 198 9.08 0.02 -2.91
C ARG A 198 8.24 1.27 -2.98
N LEU A 199 8.69 2.28 -2.25
CA LEU A 199 8.08 3.60 -2.21
C LEU A 199 9.13 4.66 -2.55
N THR A 200 8.72 5.65 -3.34
CA THR A 200 9.54 6.84 -3.61
C THR A 200 8.71 8.08 -3.37
N TYR A 201 9.24 9.02 -2.61
CA TYR A 201 8.56 10.21 -2.14
C TYR A 201 9.00 11.41 -2.98
N GLY A 202 8.05 12.03 -3.67
CA GLY A 202 8.26 13.30 -4.34
C GLY A 202 8.20 14.42 -3.32
N VAL A 203 9.36 15.01 -3.01
CA VAL A 203 9.51 16.07 -2.01
C VAL A 203 9.60 17.43 -2.70
N ALA A 204 8.78 18.37 -2.22
CA ALA A 204 8.79 19.76 -2.68
C ALA A 204 9.87 20.59 -1.97
N ALA A 205 10.21 21.74 -2.55
CA ALA A 205 10.94 22.76 -1.81
C ALA A 205 10.06 23.33 -0.68
N VAL A 206 10.66 23.95 0.34
CA VAL A 206 9.90 24.61 1.40
C VAL A 206 9.02 25.70 0.78
N GLY A 207 7.71 25.65 1.05
CA GLY A 207 6.73 26.59 0.50
C GLY A 207 6.32 26.34 -0.96
N ASP A 208 6.77 25.25 -1.58
CA ASP A 208 6.38 24.82 -2.92
C ASP A 208 5.38 23.65 -2.84
N THR A 209 4.51 23.51 -3.83
CA THR A 209 3.53 22.41 -3.94
C THR A 209 3.91 21.40 -5.03
N THR A 210 5.01 21.66 -5.75
CA THR A 210 5.49 20.80 -6.82
C THR A 210 6.68 19.94 -6.37
N PRO A 211 6.71 18.63 -6.70
CA PRO A 211 7.83 17.77 -6.33
C PRO A 211 9.06 18.15 -7.15
N ARG A 212 10.18 18.43 -6.48
CA ARG A 212 11.47 18.74 -7.13
C ARG A 212 12.45 17.59 -7.12
N GLN A 213 12.33 16.70 -6.14
CA GLN A 213 13.21 15.56 -5.95
C GLN A 213 12.40 14.33 -5.56
N PHE A 214 12.88 13.16 -6.00
CA PHE A 214 12.30 11.87 -5.67
C PHE A 214 13.27 11.14 -4.76
N LEU A 215 12.89 10.99 -3.50
CA LEU A 215 13.72 10.44 -2.43
C LEU A 215 13.11 9.15 -1.87
N ASN A 216 13.94 8.26 -1.35
CA ASN A 216 13.46 7.13 -0.56
C ASN A 216 13.21 7.55 0.90
N ALA A 217 12.66 6.64 1.73
CA ALA A 217 12.30 7.00 3.11
C ALA A 217 13.50 7.48 3.94
N THR A 218 14.65 6.80 3.83
CA THR A 218 15.85 7.14 4.60
C THR A 218 16.41 8.51 4.21
N GLN A 219 16.36 8.85 2.92
CA GLN A 219 16.75 10.17 2.42
C GLN A 219 15.80 11.28 2.90
N VAL A 220 14.48 11.03 2.96
CA VAL A 220 13.52 12.00 3.52
C VAL A 220 13.83 12.26 4.99
N THR A 221 14.06 11.21 5.78
CA THR A 221 14.39 11.37 7.20
C THR A 221 15.74 12.06 7.43
N ALA A 222 16.66 11.96 6.48
CA ALA A 222 17.99 12.58 6.56
C ALA A 222 18.03 14.05 6.10
N LEU A 223 16.89 14.63 5.67
CA LEU A 223 16.84 16.03 5.22
C LEU A 223 17.12 17.03 6.35
N SER A 224 16.63 16.74 7.56
CA SER A 224 16.85 17.55 8.77
C SER A 224 16.46 16.76 10.03
N ASP A 225 16.80 17.26 11.22
CA ASP A 225 16.35 16.68 12.49
C ASP A 225 14.83 16.86 12.72
N ASP A 226 14.21 17.86 12.07
CA ASP A 226 12.77 18.09 12.12
C ASP A 226 12.02 17.14 11.17
N GLN A 227 11.67 15.97 11.70
CA GLN A 227 10.94 14.96 10.94
C GLN A 227 9.56 15.44 10.50
N LEU A 228 8.89 16.29 11.27
CA LEU A 228 7.59 16.83 10.87
C LEU A 228 7.77 17.61 9.58
N GLN A 229 8.66 18.60 9.55
CA GLN A 229 8.95 19.40 8.35
C GLN A 229 9.37 18.55 7.15
N ASN A 230 10.19 17.52 7.36
CA ASN A 230 10.63 16.64 6.26
C ASN A 230 9.44 15.93 5.58
N TRP A 231 8.55 15.33 6.37
CA TRP A 231 7.42 14.58 5.86
C TRP A 231 6.27 15.48 5.37
N GLU A 232 6.13 16.69 5.92
CA GLU A 232 5.17 17.69 5.44
C GLU A 232 5.48 18.20 4.02
N ARG A 233 6.74 18.14 3.60
CA ARG A 233 7.18 18.52 2.24
C ARG A 233 6.91 17.44 1.20
N VAL A 234 6.49 16.24 1.60
CA VAL A 234 6.13 15.18 0.65
C VAL A 234 4.79 15.53 0.01
N VAL A 235 4.76 15.65 -1.32
CA VAL A 235 3.56 16.00 -2.09
C VAL A 235 3.05 14.85 -2.96
N SER A 236 3.90 13.86 -3.25
CA SER A 236 3.52 12.68 -4.02
C SER A 236 4.28 11.43 -3.57
N VAL A 237 3.67 10.27 -3.80
CA VAL A 237 4.24 8.96 -3.49
C VAL A 237 4.12 8.06 -4.71
N SER A 238 5.24 7.55 -5.19
CA SER A 238 5.29 6.51 -6.22
C SER A 238 5.37 5.15 -5.54
N LEU A 239 4.32 4.36 -5.69
CA LEU A 239 4.20 2.99 -5.20
C LEU A 239 4.61 2.01 -6.28
N CYS A 240 5.44 1.03 -5.92
CA CYS A 240 5.67 -0.16 -6.72
C CYS A 240 5.46 -1.42 -5.89
N LEU A 241 4.57 -2.29 -6.37
CA LEU A 241 4.27 -3.59 -5.75
C LEU A 241 4.52 -4.70 -6.78
N GLN A 242 5.32 -5.69 -6.40
CA GLN A 242 5.61 -6.86 -7.22
C GLN A 242 5.01 -8.11 -6.56
N LEU A 243 4.19 -8.82 -7.33
CA LEU A 243 3.51 -10.04 -6.91
C LEU A 243 3.89 -11.20 -7.83
N HIS A 244 3.86 -12.42 -7.28
CA HIS A 244 3.93 -13.65 -8.07
C HIS A 244 2.65 -14.48 -7.97
N GLY A 245 2.32 -15.23 -9.03
CA GLY A 245 1.21 -16.19 -9.03
C GLY A 245 1.50 -17.40 -8.14
N GLU A 246 0.45 -18.08 -7.71
CA GLU A 246 0.56 -19.22 -6.78
C GLU A 246 1.11 -20.48 -7.47
N ILE A 247 0.79 -20.64 -8.76
CA ILE A 247 1.01 -21.88 -9.51
C ILE A 247 2.09 -21.68 -10.59
N GLN A 248 2.86 -22.73 -10.86
CA GLN A 248 3.89 -22.77 -11.90
C GLN A 248 3.30 -23.07 -13.28
N LEU A 249 2.59 -22.10 -13.87
CA LEU A 249 1.85 -22.29 -15.13
C LEU A 249 2.59 -21.81 -16.39
N ALA A 250 3.65 -21.01 -16.26
CA ALA A 250 4.37 -20.51 -17.43
C ALA A 250 5.07 -21.66 -18.19
N THR A 251 5.16 -21.57 -19.52
CA THR A 251 5.78 -22.61 -20.36
C THR A 251 7.31 -22.57 -20.37
N GLY A 252 7.90 -21.51 -19.84
CA GLY A 252 9.35 -21.33 -19.71
C GLY A 252 9.68 -20.07 -18.90
N PRO A 253 10.98 -19.74 -18.76
CA PRO A 253 11.41 -18.57 -18.01
C PRO A 253 10.76 -17.28 -18.52
N GLN A 254 10.30 -16.42 -17.60
CA GLN A 254 9.61 -15.17 -17.93
C GLN A 254 10.53 -13.97 -17.72
N ARG A 255 10.58 -13.06 -18.70
CA ARG A 255 11.26 -11.76 -18.54
C ARG A 255 10.28 -10.73 -18.01
N TYR A 256 10.71 -9.96 -17.02
CA TYR A 256 9.94 -8.84 -16.46
C TYR A 256 10.86 -7.71 -16.01
N VAL A 257 10.30 -6.53 -15.74
CA VAL A 257 11.04 -5.40 -15.17
C VAL A 257 10.61 -5.25 -13.72
N ASP A 258 11.55 -5.36 -12.78
CA ASP A 258 11.27 -5.29 -11.35
C ASP A 258 10.98 -3.86 -10.86
N CYS A 259 10.68 -3.72 -9.57
CA CYS A 259 10.42 -2.41 -8.97
C CYS A 259 11.62 -1.46 -8.97
N SER A 260 12.86 -1.96 -9.12
CA SER A 260 14.05 -1.14 -9.30
C SER A 260 14.24 -0.65 -10.74
N GLY A 261 13.40 -1.09 -11.67
CA GLY A 261 13.54 -0.78 -13.10
C GLY A 261 14.53 -1.69 -13.82
N THR A 262 14.97 -2.78 -13.19
CA THR A 262 15.94 -3.72 -13.78
C THR A 262 15.22 -4.87 -14.47
N ALA A 263 15.68 -5.25 -15.67
CA ALA A 263 15.18 -6.44 -16.35
C ALA A 263 15.65 -7.71 -15.63
N ARG A 264 14.72 -8.60 -15.30
CA ARG A 264 14.94 -9.87 -14.60
C ARG A 264 14.39 -11.04 -15.40
N LEU A 265 14.97 -12.22 -15.16
CA LEU A 265 14.52 -13.50 -15.72
C LEU A 265 14.06 -14.41 -14.58
N ALA A 266 12.77 -14.70 -14.54
CA ALA A 266 12.16 -15.63 -13.61
C ALA A 266 12.26 -17.07 -14.14
N GLY A 267 13.01 -17.94 -13.46
CA GLY A 267 13.17 -19.35 -13.84
C GLY A 267 12.13 -20.31 -13.23
N ASP A 268 11.35 -19.87 -12.25
CA ASP A 268 10.44 -20.69 -11.43
C ASP A 268 9.07 -20.97 -12.08
N ARG A 269 8.86 -20.50 -13.32
CA ARG A 269 7.62 -20.65 -14.10
C ARG A 269 6.37 -20.06 -13.43
N ARG A 270 6.51 -19.21 -12.41
CA ARG A 270 5.40 -18.45 -11.83
C ARG A 270 5.19 -17.16 -12.62
N LEU A 271 3.93 -16.78 -12.81
CA LEU A 271 3.61 -15.47 -13.37
C LEU A 271 4.05 -14.38 -12.39
N ARG A 272 4.55 -13.26 -12.91
CA ARG A 272 4.89 -12.08 -12.12
C ARG A 272 4.17 -10.87 -12.69
N ALA A 273 3.68 -10.03 -11.80
CA ALA A 273 3.06 -8.77 -12.15
C ALA A 273 3.67 -7.67 -11.28
N VAL A 274 3.99 -6.55 -11.92
CA VAL A 274 4.55 -5.37 -11.26
C VAL A 274 3.57 -4.23 -11.46
N PHE A 275 3.04 -3.72 -10.36
CA PHE A 275 2.05 -2.66 -10.32
C PHE A 275 2.73 -1.36 -9.89
N LYS A 276 2.55 -0.30 -10.68
CA LYS A 276 3.06 1.03 -10.38
C LYS A 276 1.91 2.04 -10.34
N ARG A 277 1.87 2.86 -9.30
CA ARG A 277 0.93 3.98 -9.15
C ARG A 277 1.66 5.18 -8.56
N VAL A 278 1.26 6.37 -8.99
CA VAL A 278 1.73 7.62 -8.42
C VAL A 278 0.53 8.29 -7.77
N VAL A 279 0.64 8.59 -6.48
CA VAL A 279 -0.43 9.14 -5.67
C VAL A 279 -0.01 10.53 -5.21
N THR A 280 -0.80 11.55 -5.54
CA THR A 280 -0.64 12.91 -5.02
C THR A 280 -1.33 13.04 -3.67
N LEU A 281 -0.62 13.60 -2.69
CA LEU A 281 -1.13 13.84 -1.34
C LEU A 281 -1.93 15.15 -1.31
N ARG A 282 -3.25 15.06 -1.36
CA ARG A 282 -4.15 16.21 -1.56
C ARG A 282 -4.03 17.28 -0.48
N ASN A 283 -3.82 16.85 0.77
CA ASN A 283 -3.70 17.75 1.91
C ASN A 283 -2.32 18.42 2.02
N ARG A 284 -1.41 18.16 1.07
CA ARG A 284 -0.07 18.76 0.98
C ARG A 284 0.21 19.43 -0.36
N ALA A 285 -0.46 18.99 -1.43
CA ALA A 285 -0.27 19.51 -2.79
C ALA A 285 -1.15 20.73 -3.14
N ALA A 286 -1.92 21.27 -2.19
CA ALA A 286 -2.70 22.50 -2.34
C ALA A 286 -2.08 23.62 -1.51
N ALA A 287 -2.02 24.84 -2.05
CA ALA A 287 -1.65 26.02 -1.28
C ALA A 287 -2.63 26.16 -0.09
N SER A 288 -2.10 26.48 1.10
CA SER A 288 -2.94 26.69 2.28
C SER A 288 -4.04 27.69 1.95
N LEU A 289 -5.28 27.37 2.28
CA LEU A 289 -6.46 28.21 2.04
C LEU A 289 -6.49 29.48 2.92
N ALA A 290 -5.34 29.96 3.41
CA ALA A 290 -5.26 31.24 4.09
C ALA A 290 -5.32 32.35 3.03
N PRO A 291 -6.37 33.19 3.00
CA PRO A 291 -6.29 34.43 2.22
C PRO A 291 -5.15 35.31 2.78
N PRO A 292 -4.49 36.11 1.93
CA PRO A 292 -3.45 37.05 2.33
C PRO A 292 -3.94 38.08 3.36
#